data_AF-A0A3C0SND5-F1
#
_entry.id   AF-A0A3C0SND5-F1
#
_cell.length_a   1.000
_cell.length_b   1.000
_cell.length_c   1.000
_cell.angle_alpha   90.00
_cell.angle_beta   90.00
_cell.angle_gamma   90.00
#
_symmetry.space_group_name_H-M   'P 1'
#
loop_
_entity.id
_entity.type
_entity.pdbx_description
1 polymer ?
#
loop_
_entity_poly.entity_id
_entity_poly.type
_entity_poly.pdbx_seq_one_letter_code
_entity_poly.pdbx_strand_id
1 'polypeptide(L)'
;MLVKHPEILFQIRKSFGNEYFNENGEFLRRKMGNLIFSDKSKKVEYENIIMPNIFQDIFNEIDRYNDMGEEICIIDAPTLIENKLHTHMDKVIVVI
;
A
#
# COMPACT_ATOMS: atom_id res chain seq x y z
N MET A 1 -7.87 -2.21 -2.70
CA MET A 1 -6.67 -2.42 -1.88
C MET A 1 -7.06 -2.75 -0.45
N LEU A 2 -7.09 -1.85 0.53
CA LEU A 2 -7.31 -2.22 1.95
C LEU A 2 -8.59 -3.02 2.28
N VAL A 3 -9.69 -2.82 1.54
CA VAL A 3 -10.94 -3.57 1.74
C VAL A 3 -10.80 -5.04 1.29
N LYS A 4 -9.88 -5.34 0.39
CA LYS A 4 -9.56 -6.71 -0.04
C LYS A 4 -8.71 -7.47 1.00
N HIS A 5 -8.19 -6.76 2.01
CA HIS A 5 -7.28 -7.29 3.04
C HIS A 5 -7.79 -6.96 4.45
N PRO A 6 -8.81 -7.67 4.95
CA PRO A 6 -9.33 -7.45 6.30
C PRO A 6 -8.27 -7.60 7.40
N GLU A 7 -7.25 -8.43 7.18
CA GLU A 7 -6.09 -8.61 8.04
C GLU A 7 -5.29 -7.31 8.22
N ILE A 8 -5.13 -6.51 7.16
CA ILE A 8 -4.45 -5.20 7.24
C ILE A 8 -5.27 -4.25 8.12
N LEU A 9 -6.59 -4.22 7.93
CA LEU A 9 -7.47 -3.38 8.74
C LEU A 9 -7.44 -3.77 10.22
N PHE A 10 -7.34 -5.07 10.51
CA PHE A 10 -7.17 -5.56 11.87
C PHE A 10 -5.84 -5.09 12.49
N GLN A 11 -4.72 -5.19 11.76
CA GLN A 11 -3.43 -4.71 12.26
C GLN A 11 -3.42 -3.20 12.47
N ILE A 12 -3.99 -2.43 11.54
CA ILE A 12 -4.15 -0.98 11.70
C ILE A 12 -4.98 -0.66 12.95
N ARG A 13 -6.11 -1.36 13.16
CA ARG A 13 -6.95 -1.19 14.36
C ARG A 13 -6.18 -1.49 15.64
N LYS A 14 -5.34 -2.53 15.63
CA LYS A 14 -4.51 -2.91 16.78
C LYS A 14 -3.43 -1.87 17.09
N SER A 15 -2.77 -1.31 16.08
CA SER A 15 -1.65 -0.36 16.27
C SER A 15 -2.11 1.08 16.52
N PHE A 16 -3.17 1.53 15.83
CA PHE A 16 -3.63 2.92 15.87
C PHE A 16 -4.89 3.12 16.72
N GLY A 17 -5.61 2.05 17.04
CA GLY A 17 -6.82 2.10 17.86
C GLY A 17 -8.13 2.24 17.08
N ASN A 18 -9.23 2.04 17.80
CA ASN A 18 -10.58 2.03 17.25
C ASN A 18 -11.06 3.40 16.75
N GLU A 19 -10.40 4.49 17.16
CA GLU A 19 -10.78 5.85 16.79
C GLU A 19 -10.63 6.16 15.28
N TYR A 20 -9.91 5.31 14.54
CA TYR A 20 -9.77 5.39 13.07
C TYR A 20 -10.80 4.52 12.33
N PHE A 21 -11.82 4.05 13.04
CA PHE A 21 -12.93 3.30 12.47
C PHE A 21 -14.26 3.91 12.94
N ASN A 22 -15.28 3.89 12.07
CA ASN A 22 -16.62 4.32 12.48
C ASN A 22 -17.38 3.20 13.21
N GLU A 23 -18.61 3.50 13.63
CA GLU A 23 -19.50 2.56 14.33
C GLU A 23 -19.86 1.33 13.49
N ASN A 24 -19.85 1.47 12.16
CA ASN A 24 -20.07 0.37 11.22
C ASN A 24 -18.80 -0.47 10.97
N GLY A 25 -17.68 -0.13 11.64
CA GLY A 25 -16.40 -0.81 11.49
C GLY A 25 -15.61 -0.40 10.24
N GLU A 26 -16.05 0.62 9.50
CA GLU A 26 -15.38 1.09 8.29
C GLU A 26 -14.17 1.97 8.62
N PHE A 27 -13.12 1.84 7.82
CA PHE A 27 -11.87 2.54 8.02
C PHE A 27 -11.96 4.02 7.61
N LEU A 28 -11.69 4.92 8.56
CA LEU A 28 -11.73 6.38 8.38
C LEU A 28 -10.45 6.88 7.71
N ARG A 29 -10.32 6.64 6.39
CA ARG A 29 -9.15 7.01 5.59
C ARG A 29 -8.72 8.47 5.75
N ARG A 30 -9.67 9.41 5.74
CA ARG A 30 -9.35 10.84 5.90
C ARG A 30 -8.73 11.14 7.27
N LYS A 31 -9.23 10.52 8.32
CA LYS A 31 -8.71 10.70 9.68
C LYS A 31 -7.32 10.09 9.83
N MET A 32 -7.12 8.86 9.31
CA MET A 32 -5.79 8.24 9.28
C MET A 32 -4.82 9.09 8.44
N GLY A 33 -5.25 9.54 7.27
CA GLY A 33 -4.50 10.41 6.37
C GLY A 33 -3.96 11.63 7.11
N ASN A 34 -4.81 12.35 7.83
CA ASN A 34 -4.40 13.51 8.61
C ASN A 34 -3.28 13.16 9.62
N LEU A 35 -3.38 12.02 10.31
CA LEU A 35 -2.32 11.57 11.24
C LEU A 35 -1.00 11.33 10.48
N ILE A 36 -1.01 10.45 9.47
CA ILE A 36 0.22 10.03 8.77
C ILE A 36 0.86 11.15 7.94
N PHE A 37 0.09 12.17 7.53
CA PHE A 37 0.65 13.36 6.88
C PHE A 37 1.22 14.37 7.88
N SER A 38 0.75 14.36 9.14
CA SER A 38 1.24 15.24 10.20
C SER A 38 2.41 14.67 11.02
N ASP A 39 2.53 13.34 11.07
CA ASP A 39 3.54 12.63 11.87
C ASP A 39 4.26 11.56 11.02
N LYS A 40 5.55 11.81 10.77
CA LYS A 40 6.42 10.92 9.98
C LYS A 40 6.63 9.56 10.66
N SER A 41 6.69 9.50 11.99
CA SER A 41 6.83 8.24 12.73
C SER A 41 5.60 7.37 12.54
N LYS A 42 4.41 7.98 12.65
CA LYS A 42 3.13 7.30 12.41
C LYS A 42 2.94 6.88 10.97
N LYS A 43 3.45 7.67 10.01
CA LYS A 43 3.53 7.26 8.61
C LYS A 43 4.32 5.98 8.42
N VAL A 44 5.54 5.91 8.98
CA VAL A 44 6.39 4.71 8.89
C VAL A 44 5.74 3.51 9.55
N GLU A 45 5.13 3.69 10.72
CA GLU A 45 4.37 2.63 11.40
C GLU A 45 3.22 2.10 10.54
N TYR A 46 2.48 3.00 9.88
CA TYR A 46 1.39 2.64 8.98
C TYR A 46 1.90 1.91 7.73
N GLU A 47 2.93 2.44 7.08
CA GLU A 47 3.56 1.87 5.89
C GLU A 47 4.10 0.45 6.17
N ASN A 48 4.73 0.23 7.33
CA ASN A 48 5.22 -1.10 7.71
C ASN A 48 4.10 -2.15 7.81
N ILE A 49 2.86 -1.75 8.10
CA ILE A 49 1.71 -2.66 8.14
C ILE A 49 1.18 -2.94 6.74
N ILE A 50 1.08 -1.91 5.89
CA ILE A 50 0.41 -2.04 4.59
C ILE A 50 1.33 -2.53 3.47
N MET A 51 2.60 -2.11 3.46
CA MET A 51 3.49 -2.28 2.31
C MET A 51 3.80 -3.74 1.95
N PRO A 52 4.01 -4.66 2.92
CA PRO A 52 4.28 -6.06 2.57
C PRO A 52 3.14 -6.72 1.76
N ASN A 53 1.89 -6.44 2.13
CA ASN A 53 0.73 -6.99 1.43
C ASN A 53 0.52 -6.30 0.08
N ILE A 54 0.75 -4.98 0.00
CA ILE A 54 0.70 -4.23 -1.26
C ILE A 54 1.73 -4.78 -2.25
N PHE A 55 2.94 -5.09 -1.80
CA PHE A 55 3.97 -5.70 -2.65
C PHE A 55 3.55 -7.07 -3.15
N GLN A 56 2.99 -7.91 -2.27
CA GLN A 56 2.49 -9.21 -2.67
C GLN A 56 1.40 -9.09 -3.76
N ASP A 57 0.46 -8.16 -3.60
CA ASP A 57 -0.58 -7.91 -4.60
C ASP A 57 0.00 -7.47 -5.95
N ILE A 58 0.97 -6.55 -5.92
CA ILE A 58 1.64 -6.05 -7.12
C ILE A 58 2.33 -7.21 -7.85
N PHE A 59 3.11 -8.03 -7.15
CA PHE A 59 3.83 -9.15 -7.78
C PHE A 59 2.87 -10.23 -8.29
N ASN A 60 1.81 -10.56 -7.54
CA ASN A 60 0.78 -11.48 -8.02
C ASN A 60 0.10 -10.98 -9.30
N GLU A 61 -0.10 -9.66 -9.41
CA GLU A 61 -0.70 -9.07 -10.60
C GLU A 61 0.27 -9.04 -11.79
N ILE A 62 1.56 -8.78 -11.56
CA ILE A 62 2.62 -8.92 -12.57
C ILE A 62 2.67 -10.36 -13.10
N ASP A 63 2.73 -11.35 -12.20
CA ASP A 63 2.79 -12.77 -12.57
C ASP A 63 1.56 -13.18 -13.38
N ARG A 64 0.38 -12.70 -12.99
CA ARG A 64 -0.87 -12.94 -13.73
C ARG A 64 -0.81 -12.40 -15.16
N TYR A 65 -0.30 -11.18 -15.37
CA TYR A 65 -0.18 -10.63 -16.72
C TYR A 65 0.90 -11.36 -17.54
N ASN A 66 1.99 -11.78 -16.89
CA ASN A 66 3.01 -12.60 -17.53
C ASN A 66 2.43 -13.95 -17.99
N ASP A 67 1.60 -14.62 -17.17
CA ASP A 67 0.92 -15.86 -17.53
C ASP A 67 -0.10 -15.70 -18.67
N MET A 68 -0.67 -14.50 -18.82
CA MET A 68 -1.53 -14.13 -19.95
C MET A 68 -0.75 -13.87 -21.24
N GLY A 69 0.59 -13.83 -21.18
CA GLY A 69 1.46 -13.53 -22.32
C GLY A 69 1.58 -12.04 -22.64
N GLU A 70 1.27 -11.16 -21.69
CA GLU A 70 1.47 -9.72 -21.86
C GLU A 70 2.97 -9.38 -21.86
N GLU A 71 3.40 -8.59 -22.84
CA GLU A 71 4.82 -8.26 -23.02
C GLU A 71 5.29 -7.08 -22.16
N ILE A 72 4.37 -6.18 -21.77
CA ILE A 72 4.68 -4.95 -21.04
C ILE A 72 3.64 -4.71 -19.95
N CYS A 73 4.11 -4.54 -18.71
CA CYS A 73 3.32 -4.08 -17.58
C CYS A 73 3.85 -2.73 -17.09
N ILE A 74 2.97 -1.74 -16.90
CA ILE A 74 3.33 -0.42 -16.36
C ILE A 74 2.80 -0.31 -14.94
N ILE A 75 3.70 -0.11 -13.99
CA ILE A 75 3.36 0.08 -12.57
C ILE A 75 3.46 1.57 -12.25
N ASP A 76 2.31 2.19 -12.00
CA ASP A 76 2.22 3.55 -11.47
C ASP A 76 2.32 3.51 -9.94
N ALA A 77 3.46 3.95 -9.42
CA ALA A 77 3.76 3.94 -7.98
C ALA A 77 4.39 5.28 -7.56
N PRO A 78 3.65 6.17 -6.88
CA PRO A 78 4.17 7.45 -6.41
C PRO A 78 5.37 7.34 -5.48
N THR A 79 5.47 6.23 -4.73
CA THR A 79 6.53 5.96 -3.76
C THR A 79 7.45 4.82 -4.20
N LEU A 80 7.67 4.69 -5.51
CA LEU A 80 8.47 3.63 -6.14
C LEU A 80 9.92 3.60 -5.62
N ILE A 81 10.52 4.78 -5.45
CA ILE A 81 11.92 4.90 -5.01
C ILE A 81 12.03 4.69 -3.49
N GLU A 82 11.15 5.34 -2.75
CA GLU A 82 11.11 5.35 -1.28
C GLU A 82 10.97 3.95 -0.70
N ASN A 83 10.15 3.10 -1.33
CA ASN A 83 9.96 1.71 -0.90
C ASN A 83 10.90 0.72 -1.58
N LYS A 84 11.92 1.19 -2.32
CA LYS A 84 12.87 0.37 -3.08
C LYS A 84 12.24 -0.56 -4.12
N LEU A 85 10.98 -0.33 -4.50
CA LEU A 85 10.28 -1.17 -5.48
C LEU A 85 10.92 -1.09 -6.87
N HIS A 86 11.59 0.02 -7.19
CA HIS A 86 12.38 0.18 -8.43
C HIS A 86 13.46 -0.90 -8.64
N THR A 87 13.97 -1.56 -7.59
CA THR A 87 14.96 -2.63 -7.73
C THR A 87 14.39 -3.91 -8.32
N HIS A 88 13.06 -4.00 -8.42
CA HIS A 88 12.31 -5.12 -8.99
C HIS A 88 11.79 -4.81 -10.40
N MET A 89 12.21 -3.70 -11.01
CA MET A 89 11.72 -3.24 -12.32
C MET A 89 12.82 -3.30 -13.38
N ASP A 90 12.47 -3.69 -14.61
CA ASP A 90 13.42 -3.70 -15.73
C ASP A 90 13.79 -2.28 -16.21
N LYS A 91 12.84 -1.35 -16.12
CA LYS A 91 12.98 0.06 -16.50
C LYS A 91 12.23 0.93 -15.50
N VAL A 92 12.78 2.11 -15.24
CA VAL A 92 12.17 3.15 -14.42
C VAL A 92 11.97 4.39 -15.29
N ILE A 93 10.73 4.87 -15.36
CA ILE A 93 10.35 6.07 -16.11
C ILE A 93 9.91 7.12 -15.08
N VAL A 94 10.50 8.32 -15.15
CA VAL A 94 10.18 9.45 -14.27
C VAL A 94 9.56 10.55 -15.11
N VAL A 95 8.47 11.13 -14.62
CA VAL A 95 7.82 12.31 -15.23
C VAL A 95 8.26 13.54 -14.44
N ILE A 96 8.79 14.54 -15.15
CA ILE A 96 9.27 15.82 -14.60
C ILE A 96 8.44 16.99 -15.09
#